data_AF-A0A8H3DWS3-F1
#
_entry.id   AF-A0A8H3DWS3-F1
#
_cell.length_a   1.000
_cell.length_b   1.000
_cell.length_c   1.000
_cell.angle_alpha   90.00
_cell.angle_beta   90.00
_cell.angle_gamma   90.00
#
_symmetry.space_group_name_H-M   'P 1'
#
loop_
_entity.id
_entity.type
_entity.pdbx_description
1 polymer ?
#
loop_
_entity_poly.entity_id
_entity_poly.type
_entity_poly.pdbx_seq_one_letter_code
_entity_poly.pdbx_strand_id
1 'polypeptide(L)'
;MSSRVRFIDVGLNLTDSVFRGLHRGKRKHRDDILDVLNRAKSAGVESAVLTGGSLHESNEALELASQFGYYATVGCHPTRSSQFDSFKGGPEAYLERLDQLIASHITGKGRCVAVGECGLDYDRLHFSPIPTQQKHFRSQLSLAKKYNLPLFLHVRAAHEDFVRILREEGFGEDGGRAVGGRGGLVHSFTGRTGEMKELVAMGFHISVNGCSMKTDQNLATTKAIPLNRLMVETDAPWCSMTSAHASRAHIDTLPSSLRGLYFPPSCQPDKFIEGRVVKGRNEPCAIGGVAWVVASLKNCELIDVSRAAWNNTVEMYNLYELMDDEYREDIAARDAPNDKPVEVNGVAESGTAVEKEGAEVDPREKKIRALKKKSLICAPPTHLQTAWKTRGTIRTNLDPFGIYDDARLWDALKRAYLVDRPTVAQEIKTDGEDIPSGIQTPVNRFSLDTVIEEEGANLSVGQRSLVSLARALVKDSKIIVLDEATASVDYETDKNIQDTISREFADKTLLCIAHRLKTIIGYDRICVLDAGQIAEFDTPMALYKRTDGIFRSMCERSSITAEDILNASSHKKSSD
;
A
#
# COMPACT_ATOMS: atom_id res chain seq x y z
N MET A 1 20.36 -18.82 -29.23
CA MET A 1 19.58 -18.29 -28.08
C MET A 1 20.02 -16.87 -27.83
N SER A 2 19.17 -15.90 -28.15
CA SER A 2 19.40 -14.52 -27.70
C SER A 2 19.39 -14.51 -26.17
N SER A 3 20.41 -13.91 -25.56
CA SER A 3 20.70 -13.97 -24.13
C SER A 3 20.18 -12.74 -23.38
N ARG A 4 19.11 -12.12 -23.87
CA ARG A 4 18.77 -10.73 -23.51
C ARG A 4 17.61 -10.64 -22.52
N VAL A 5 17.89 -10.06 -21.36
CA VAL A 5 16.88 -9.70 -20.37
C VAL A 5 16.02 -8.54 -20.92
N ARG A 6 14.71 -8.75 -20.98
CA ARG A 6 13.71 -7.79 -21.45
C ARG A 6 12.41 -7.85 -20.64
N PHE A 7 11.66 -6.76 -20.61
CA PHE A 7 10.45 -6.66 -19.81
C PHE A 7 9.33 -5.89 -20.52
N ILE A 8 8.10 -6.27 -20.17
CA ILE A 8 6.90 -5.46 -20.35
C ILE A 8 6.45 -5.06 -18.94
N ASP A 9 6.40 -3.77 -18.63
CA ASP A 9 5.86 -3.30 -17.35
C ASP A 9 4.32 -3.31 -17.41
N VAL A 10 3.68 -4.30 -16.79
CA VAL A 10 2.22 -4.51 -16.92
C VAL A 10 1.36 -3.56 -16.08
N GLY A 11 1.97 -2.70 -15.25
CA GLY A 11 1.27 -1.73 -14.41
C GLY A 11 2.09 -0.47 -14.22
N LEU A 12 1.99 0.45 -15.19
CA LEU A 12 2.71 1.73 -15.16
C LEU A 12 1.73 2.91 -15.13
N ASN A 13 1.74 3.69 -14.05
CA ASN A 13 0.86 4.86 -13.88
C ASN A 13 1.47 6.11 -14.52
N LEU A 14 1.81 6.05 -15.82
CA LEU A 14 2.54 7.12 -16.52
C LEU A 14 1.75 8.44 -16.64
N THR A 15 0.44 8.39 -16.42
CA THR A 15 -0.44 9.56 -16.31
C THR A 15 -0.19 10.38 -15.05
N ASP A 16 0.52 9.84 -14.05
CA ASP A 16 0.80 10.57 -12.82
C ASP A 16 1.65 11.82 -13.08
N SER A 17 1.17 12.94 -12.55
CA SER A 17 1.74 14.27 -12.68
C SER A 17 3.22 14.36 -12.23
N VAL A 18 3.70 13.46 -11.37
CA VAL A 18 5.11 13.45 -10.93
C VAL A 18 6.09 13.12 -12.06
N PHE A 19 5.66 12.43 -13.12
CA PHE A 19 6.45 12.22 -14.33
C PHE A 19 6.55 13.47 -15.21
N ARG A 20 5.66 14.44 -14.98
CA ARG A 20 5.66 15.77 -15.63
C ARG A 20 6.30 16.85 -14.73
N GLY A 21 6.92 16.43 -13.63
CA GLY A 21 7.57 17.29 -12.64
C GLY A 21 6.63 18.06 -11.72
N LEU A 22 5.36 17.67 -11.66
CA LEU A 22 4.36 18.23 -10.75
C LEU A 22 4.26 17.35 -9.51
N HIS A 23 4.68 17.87 -8.35
CA HIS A 23 4.58 17.18 -7.07
C HIS A 23 3.58 17.91 -6.20
N ARG A 24 2.47 17.24 -5.83
CA ARG A 24 1.36 17.84 -5.06
C ARG A 24 0.87 19.16 -5.67
N GLY A 25 0.67 19.17 -6.98
CA GLY A 25 0.19 20.34 -7.74
C GLY A 25 1.24 21.44 -7.98
N LYS A 26 2.47 21.32 -7.45
CA LYS A 26 3.54 22.31 -7.65
C LYS A 26 4.58 21.80 -8.62
N ARG A 27 4.94 22.60 -9.62
CA ARG A 27 6.06 22.27 -10.54
C ARG A 27 7.38 22.37 -9.77
N LYS A 28 8.08 21.24 -9.64
CA LYS A 28 9.39 21.13 -8.99
C LYS A 28 10.54 21.03 -9.97
N HIS A 29 10.29 20.43 -11.13
CA HIS A 29 11.24 20.32 -12.22
C HIS A 29 10.53 20.35 -13.57
N ARG A 30 11.33 20.36 -14.64
CA ARG A 30 10.81 20.20 -16.00
C ARG A 30 10.12 18.85 -16.15
N ASP A 31 9.27 18.76 -17.16
CA ASP A 31 8.80 17.47 -17.66
C ASP A 31 10.02 16.62 -18.07
N ASP A 32 10.13 15.42 -17.51
CA ASP A 32 11.23 14.49 -17.72
C ASP A 32 10.74 13.09 -18.13
N ILE A 33 9.49 12.98 -18.62
CA ILE A 33 8.91 11.70 -19.03
C ILE A 33 9.78 10.96 -20.03
N LEU A 34 10.37 11.66 -21.01
CA LEU A 34 11.27 11.04 -22.00
C LEU A 34 12.55 10.50 -21.35
N ASP A 35 13.06 11.17 -20.33
CA ASP A 35 14.24 10.71 -19.59
C ASP A 35 13.92 9.44 -18.79
N VAL A 36 12.72 9.38 -18.20
CA VAL A 36 12.18 8.18 -17.53
C VAL A 36 12.10 7.00 -18.51
N LEU A 37 11.50 7.21 -19.69
CA LEU A 37 11.37 6.17 -20.72
C LEU A 37 12.73 5.72 -21.27
N ASN A 38 13.68 6.64 -21.45
CA ASN A 38 15.03 6.29 -21.87
C ASN A 38 15.77 5.43 -20.84
N ARG A 39 15.61 5.73 -19.54
CA ARG A 39 16.14 4.88 -18.46
C ARG A 39 15.47 3.52 -18.45
N ALA A 40 14.15 3.46 -18.63
CA ALA A 40 13.39 2.21 -18.73
C ALA A 40 13.91 1.32 -19.87
N LYS A 41 14.07 1.90 -21.07
CA LYS A 41 14.59 1.21 -22.24
C LYS A 41 16.01 0.70 -22.02
N SER A 42 16.86 1.50 -21.39
CA SER A 42 18.22 1.09 -21.03
C SER A 42 18.20 -0.11 -20.07
N ALA A 43 17.24 -0.15 -19.15
CA ALA A 43 17.03 -1.25 -18.20
C ALA A 43 16.33 -2.49 -18.80
N GLY A 44 16.06 -2.50 -20.12
CA GLY A 44 15.43 -3.63 -20.80
C GLY A 44 13.90 -3.59 -20.84
N VAL A 45 13.26 -2.48 -20.45
CA VAL A 45 11.82 -2.29 -20.66
C VAL A 45 11.57 -1.97 -22.13
N GLU A 46 10.95 -2.90 -22.86
CA GLU A 46 10.67 -2.70 -24.29
C GLU A 46 9.23 -2.24 -24.54
N SER A 47 8.32 -2.53 -23.61
CA SER A 47 6.92 -2.08 -23.68
C SER A 47 6.32 -1.93 -22.28
N ALA A 48 5.11 -1.39 -22.20
CA ALA A 48 4.36 -1.22 -20.96
C ALA A 48 2.85 -1.25 -21.21
N VAL A 49 2.10 -1.51 -20.14
CA VAL A 49 0.65 -1.31 -20.07
C VAL A 49 0.38 -0.16 -19.10
N LEU A 50 -0.19 0.93 -19.63
CA LEU A 50 -0.51 2.12 -18.87
C LEU A 50 -1.86 1.96 -18.16
N THR A 51 -1.86 2.20 -16.85
CA THR A 51 -3.03 1.95 -16.02
C THR A 51 -4.05 3.09 -16.12
N GLY A 52 -5.27 2.76 -16.54
CA GLY A 52 -6.44 3.63 -16.46
C GLY A 52 -7.26 3.35 -15.20
N GLY A 53 -7.31 4.28 -14.25
CA GLY A 53 -8.05 4.13 -12.98
C GLY A 53 -9.41 4.83 -12.94
N SER A 54 -9.79 5.52 -14.01
CA SER A 54 -11.06 6.26 -14.17
C SER A 54 -11.31 6.55 -15.64
N LEU A 55 -12.50 7.04 -16.01
CA LEU A 55 -12.78 7.47 -17.39
C LEU A 55 -11.77 8.51 -17.90
N HIS A 56 -11.44 9.50 -17.07
CA HIS A 56 -10.49 10.56 -17.43
C HIS A 56 -9.06 10.00 -17.60
N GLU A 57 -8.56 9.25 -16.61
CA GLU A 57 -7.23 8.64 -16.69
C GLU A 57 -7.12 7.59 -17.79
N SER A 58 -8.19 6.85 -18.07
CA SER A 58 -8.20 5.87 -19.16
C SER A 58 -7.99 6.57 -20.51
N ASN A 59 -8.61 7.74 -20.71
CA ASN A 59 -8.40 8.54 -21.91
C ASN A 59 -6.94 9.04 -22.00
N GLU A 60 -6.39 9.59 -20.92
CA GLU A 60 -5.00 10.03 -20.89
C GLU A 60 -4.01 8.88 -21.09
N ALA A 61 -4.28 7.72 -20.50
CA ALA A 61 -3.46 6.52 -20.65
C ALA A 61 -3.44 6.04 -22.11
N LEU A 62 -4.58 6.04 -22.79
CA LEU A 62 -4.67 5.70 -24.22
C LEU A 62 -3.91 6.70 -25.11
N GLU A 63 -4.02 8.00 -24.82
CA GLU A 63 -3.27 9.04 -25.53
C GLU A 63 -1.76 8.86 -25.38
N LEU A 64 -1.27 8.65 -24.16
CA LEU A 64 0.14 8.41 -23.89
C LEU A 64 0.60 7.07 -24.48
N ALA A 65 -0.23 6.04 -24.43
CA ALA A 65 0.06 4.75 -25.01
C ALA A 65 0.24 4.85 -26.54
N SER A 66 -0.64 5.60 -27.20
CA SER A 66 -0.52 5.89 -28.64
C SER A 66 0.75 6.69 -28.96
N GLN A 67 1.06 7.70 -28.13
CA GLN A 67 2.25 8.54 -28.29
C GLN A 67 3.55 7.74 -28.16
N PHE A 68 3.65 6.83 -27.19
CA PHE A 68 4.90 6.13 -26.87
C PHE A 68 4.97 4.70 -27.41
N GLY A 69 3.93 4.22 -28.09
CA GLY A 69 3.89 2.85 -28.61
C GLY A 69 3.70 1.79 -27.52
N TYR A 70 2.96 2.14 -26.47
CA TYR A 70 2.56 1.24 -25.38
C TYR A 70 1.11 0.79 -25.54
N TYR A 71 0.58 0.14 -24.52
CA TYR A 71 -0.81 -0.27 -24.41
C TYR A 71 -1.45 0.38 -23.18
N ALA A 72 -2.76 0.33 -23.06
CA ALA A 72 -3.44 0.84 -21.88
C ALA A 72 -4.59 -0.07 -21.42
N THR A 73 -5.00 0.13 -20.17
CA THR A 73 -6.24 -0.42 -19.63
C THR A 73 -7.34 0.65 -19.64
N VAL A 74 -8.59 0.23 -19.72
CA VAL A 74 -9.75 1.14 -19.54
C VAL A 74 -10.65 0.61 -18.45
N GLY A 75 -10.90 1.44 -17.44
CA GLY A 75 -11.69 1.04 -16.28
C GLY A 75 -11.82 2.13 -15.23
N CYS A 76 -12.33 1.72 -14.08
CA CYS A 76 -12.55 2.57 -12.92
C CYS A 76 -12.21 1.80 -11.65
N HIS A 77 -11.19 2.32 -10.97
CA HIS A 77 -10.58 1.74 -9.78
C HIS A 77 -11.56 1.75 -8.60
N PRO A 78 -11.50 0.79 -7.65
CA PRO A 78 -12.34 0.77 -6.46
C PRO A 78 -12.40 2.11 -5.69
N THR A 79 -11.30 2.85 -5.59
CA THR A 79 -11.30 4.16 -4.90
C THR A 79 -12.06 5.23 -5.67
N ARG A 80 -12.31 5.03 -6.96
CA ARG A 80 -13.02 5.97 -7.83
C ARG A 80 -14.41 5.48 -8.22
N SER A 81 -14.85 4.32 -7.73
CA SER A 81 -16.18 3.76 -8.01
C SER A 81 -17.33 4.72 -7.69
N SER A 82 -17.16 5.63 -6.72
CA SER A 82 -18.15 6.68 -6.43
C SER A 82 -18.38 7.65 -7.61
N GLN A 83 -17.47 7.73 -8.57
CA GLN A 83 -17.62 8.54 -9.78
C GLN A 83 -18.75 8.04 -10.68
N PHE A 84 -19.09 6.75 -10.66
CA PHE A 84 -20.27 6.25 -11.38
C PHE A 84 -21.54 6.90 -10.87
N ASP A 85 -21.71 6.94 -9.54
CA ASP A 85 -22.94 7.46 -8.92
C ASP A 85 -23.04 8.99 -9.02
N SER A 86 -21.90 9.70 -9.05
CA SER A 86 -21.86 11.16 -9.22
C SER A 86 -21.78 11.61 -10.68
N PHE A 87 -21.70 10.70 -11.64
CA PHE A 87 -21.60 11.05 -13.05
C PHE A 87 -22.88 11.68 -13.58
N LYS A 88 -22.74 12.67 -14.47
CA LYS A 88 -23.89 13.27 -15.15
C LYS A 88 -24.54 12.23 -16.06
N GLY A 89 -25.78 11.87 -15.76
CA GLY A 89 -26.51 10.79 -16.44
C GLY A 89 -26.53 9.46 -15.67
N GLY A 90 -25.89 9.39 -14.51
CA GLY A 90 -25.90 8.23 -13.62
C GLY A 90 -24.85 7.16 -13.97
N PRO A 91 -24.84 6.05 -13.20
CA PRO A 91 -23.87 4.97 -13.36
C PRO A 91 -23.86 4.33 -14.76
N GLU A 92 -25.03 4.17 -15.37
CA GLU A 92 -25.18 3.55 -16.68
C GLU A 92 -24.50 4.41 -17.76
N ALA A 93 -24.63 5.74 -17.67
CA ALA A 93 -23.97 6.66 -18.58
C ALA A 93 -22.44 6.63 -18.41
N TYR A 94 -21.92 6.47 -17.18
CA TYR A 94 -20.48 6.32 -16.96
C TYR A 94 -19.95 5.02 -17.58
N LEU A 95 -20.68 3.91 -17.37
CA LEU A 95 -20.33 2.61 -17.97
C LEU A 95 -20.37 2.69 -19.50
N GLU A 96 -21.36 3.36 -20.08
CA GLU A 96 -21.47 3.59 -21.52
C GLU A 96 -20.29 4.41 -22.06
N ARG A 97 -19.77 5.37 -21.29
CA ARG A 97 -18.56 6.11 -21.70
C ARG A 97 -17.30 5.24 -21.69
N LEU A 98 -17.15 4.35 -20.70
CA LEU A 98 -16.06 3.37 -20.71
C LEU A 98 -16.20 2.41 -21.91
N ASP A 99 -17.42 1.95 -22.18
CA ASP A 99 -17.77 1.10 -23.32
C ASP A 99 -17.38 1.74 -24.67
N GLN A 100 -17.77 3.00 -24.89
CA GLN A 100 -17.41 3.79 -26.08
C GLN A 100 -15.89 3.98 -26.21
N LEU A 101 -15.19 4.19 -25.09
CA LEU A 101 -13.75 4.37 -25.07
C LEU A 101 -13.01 3.08 -25.46
N ILE A 102 -13.44 1.93 -24.93
CA ILE A 102 -12.91 0.62 -25.33
C ILE A 102 -13.19 0.36 -26.82
N ALA A 103 -14.44 0.57 -27.28
CA ALA A 103 -14.82 0.32 -28.68
C ALA A 103 -13.95 1.07 -29.67
N SER A 104 -13.62 2.33 -29.36
CA SER A 104 -12.81 3.20 -30.22
C SER A 104 -11.30 2.91 -30.18
N HIS A 105 -10.84 2.11 -29.20
CA HIS A 105 -9.41 1.85 -28.99
C HIS A 105 -9.07 0.37 -28.92
N ILE A 106 -9.90 -0.55 -29.41
CA ILE A 106 -9.62 -2.00 -29.35
C ILE A 106 -8.57 -2.46 -30.38
N THR A 107 -8.25 -1.62 -31.37
CA THR A 107 -7.24 -1.92 -32.41
C THR A 107 -6.27 -0.75 -32.59
N GLY A 108 -5.14 -0.98 -33.26
CA GLY A 108 -4.14 0.04 -33.56
C GLY A 108 -3.05 0.18 -32.51
N LYS A 109 -2.23 1.23 -32.67
CA LYS A 109 -1.19 1.62 -31.72
C LYS A 109 -1.81 2.30 -30.51
N GLY A 110 -1.31 2.03 -29.30
CA GLY A 110 -1.91 2.59 -28.09
C GLY A 110 -3.23 1.94 -27.69
N ARG A 111 -3.55 0.76 -28.22
CA ARG A 111 -4.87 0.13 -28.01
C ARG A 111 -5.12 -0.24 -26.55
N CYS A 112 -6.39 -0.28 -26.20
CA CYS A 112 -6.90 -0.90 -24.98
C CYS A 112 -6.68 -2.41 -25.07
N VAL A 113 -6.00 -2.98 -24.06
CA VAL A 113 -5.69 -4.42 -24.00
C VAL A 113 -6.36 -5.13 -22.82
N ALA A 114 -6.95 -4.37 -21.89
CA ALA A 114 -7.60 -4.92 -20.71
C ALA A 114 -8.71 -4.01 -20.19
N VAL A 115 -9.72 -4.62 -19.58
CA VAL A 115 -10.71 -3.89 -18.77
C VAL A 115 -10.19 -3.82 -17.34
N GLY A 116 -10.02 -2.59 -16.84
CA GLY A 116 -9.44 -2.29 -15.55
C GLY A 116 -8.63 -0.99 -15.59
N GLU A 117 -8.08 -0.52 -14.49
CA GLU A 117 -8.03 -1.16 -13.19
C GLU A 117 -9.40 -1.17 -12.50
N CYS A 118 -9.90 -2.36 -12.15
CA CYS A 118 -11.16 -2.52 -11.44
C CYS A 118 -11.08 -3.65 -10.41
N GLY A 119 -11.92 -3.63 -9.38
CA GLY A 119 -11.86 -4.60 -8.30
C GLY A 119 -12.28 -4.01 -6.96
N LEU A 120 -11.63 -4.44 -5.87
CA LEU A 120 -12.00 -4.08 -4.49
C LEU A 120 -10.78 -3.66 -3.66
N ASP A 121 -10.90 -2.55 -2.93
CA ASP A 121 -9.89 -2.07 -1.98
C ASP A 121 -10.56 -1.67 -0.65
N TYR A 122 -10.51 -2.59 0.33
CA TYR A 122 -11.12 -2.38 1.66
C TYR A 122 -10.21 -1.63 2.63
N ASP A 123 -8.97 -1.33 2.24
CA ASP A 123 -8.11 -0.40 2.98
C ASP A 123 -8.41 1.06 2.61
N ARG A 124 -9.25 1.29 1.60
CA ARG A 124 -9.54 2.62 1.02
C ARG A 124 -11.02 3.00 1.02
N LEU A 125 -11.77 2.51 2.00
CA LEU A 125 -13.21 2.77 2.15
C LEU A 125 -13.58 4.25 2.35
N HIS A 126 -12.60 5.11 2.65
CA HIS A 126 -12.82 6.56 2.74
C HIS A 126 -13.03 7.21 1.37
N PHE A 127 -12.56 6.60 0.29
CA PHE A 127 -12.79 7.08 -1.09
C PHE A 127 -14.08 6.52 -1.70
N SER A 128 -14.34 5.22 -1.51
CA SER A 128 -15.58 4.60 -1.96
C SER A 128 -16.01 3.48 -1.01
N PRO A 129 -17.27 3.44 -0.54
CA PRO A 129 -17.73 2.44 0.42
C PRO A 129 -17.92 1.07 -0.25
N ILE A 130 -17.87 -0.01 0.55
CA ILE A 130 -17.97 -1.40 0.09
C ILE A 130 -19.13 -1.64 -0.91
N PRO A 131 -20.38 -1.20 -0.64
CA PRO A 131 -21.48 -1.47 -1.57
C PRO A 131 -21.27 -0.83 -2.94
N THR A 132 -20.71 0.38 -2.99
CA THR A 132 -20.39 1.09 -4.23
C THR A 132 -19.25 0.39 -4.98
N GLN A 133 -18.20 -0.04 -4.28
CA GLN A 133 -17.12 -0.81 -4.91
C GLN A 133 -17.62 -2.12 -5.51
N GLN A 134 -18.38 -2.93 -4.75
CA GLN A 134 -18.89 -4.21 -5.22
C GLN A 134 -19.85 -4.05 -6.42
N LYS A 135 -20.76 -3.07 -6.36
CA LYS A 135 -21.70 -2.76 -7.44
C LYS A 135 -20.97 -2.43 -8.75
N HIS A 136 -20.01 -1.50 -8.69
CA HIS A 136 -19.35 -1.00 -9.90
C HIS A 136 -18.17 -1.86 -10.35
N PHE A 137 -17.63 -2.73 -9.49
CA PHE A 137 -16.77 -3.82 -9.93
C PHE A 137 -17.56 -4.78 -10.83
N ARG A 138 -18.74 -5.22 -10.38
CA ARG A 138 -19.60 -6.14 -11.14
C ARG A 138 -20.01 -5.57 -12.50
N SER A 139 -20.37 -4.29 -12.57
CA SER A 139 -20.78 -3.67 -13.84
C SER A 139 -19.66 -3.68 -14.89
N GLN A 140 -18.42 -3.45 -14.47
CA GLN A 140 -17.26 -3.42 -15.37
C GLN A 140 -16.90 -4.81 -15.94
N LEU A 141 -17.19 -5.89 -15.19
CA LEU A 141 -16.97 -7.25 -15.69
C LEU A 141 -17.76 -7.55 -16.97
N SER A 142 -18.89 -6.87 -17.19
CA SER A 142 -19.66 -6.99 -18.44
C SER A 142 -18.91 -6.47 -19.67
N LEU A 143 -18.04 -5.47 -19.52
CA LEU A 143 -17.23 -4.91 -20.61
C LEU A 143 -16.17 -5.91 -21.09
N ALA A 144 -15.54 -6.63 -20.15
CA ALA A 144 -14.56 -7.65 -20.47
C ALA A 144 -15.20 -8.78 -21.29
N LYS A 145 -16.40 -9.23 -20.89
CA LYS A 145 -17.21 -10.21 -21.62
C LYS A 145 -17.57 -9.72 -23.02
N LYS A 146 -18.02 -8.46 -23.13
CA LYS A 146 -18.47 -7.85 -24.40
C LYS A 146 -17.35 -7.77 -25.44
N TYR A 147 -16.16 -7.36 -25.03
CA TYR A 147 -15.03 -7.15 -25.94
C TYR A 147 -14.06 -8.33 -26.00
N ASN A 148 -14.33 -9.40 -25.26
CA ASN A 148 -13.46 -10.55 -25.13
C ASN A 148 -12.03 -10.13 -24.71
N LEU A 149 -11.95 -9.20 -23.75
CA LEU A 149 -10.71 -8.64 -23.23
C LEU A 149 -10.35 -9.29 -21.88
N PRO A 150 -9.05 -9.46 -21.58
CA PRO A 150 -8.60 -9.79 -20.23
C PRO A 150 -8.96 -8.70 -19.22
N LEU A 151 -9.02 -9.10 -17.94
CA LEU A 151 -9.21 -8.19 -16.82
C LEU A 151 -7.86 -7.71 -16.24
N PHE A 152 -7.80 -6.46 -15.79
CA PHE A 152 -6.71 -5.92 -14.96
C PHE A 152 -7.28 -5.58 -13.57
N LEU A 153 -7.00 -6.44 -12.60
CA LEU A 153 -7.80 -6.59 -11.39
C LEU A 153 -7.08 -6.15 -10.10
N HIS A 154 -7.71 -5.27 -9.36
CA HIS A 154 -7.24 -4.81 -8.05
C HIS A 154 -7.90 -5.58 -6.91
N VAL A 155 -7.11 -6.06 -5.96
CA VAL A 155 -7.65 -6.62 -4.71
C VAL A 155 -6.79 -6.23 -3.51
N ARG A 156 -7.45 -5.70 -2.48
CA ARG A 156 -6.81 -5.38 -1.20
C ARG A 156 -7.78 -5.54 -0.03
N ALA A 157 -7.38 -6.36 0.95
CA ALA A 157 -8.18 -6.70 2.14
C ALA A 157 -9.63 -7.13 1.83
N ALA A 158 -9.87 -7.69 0.63
CA ALA A 158 -11.22 -7.93 0.09
C ALA A 158 -11.33 -9.28 -0.66
N HIS A 159 -10.42 -10.22 -0.40
CA HIS A 159 -10.28 -11.46 -1.20
C HIS A 159 -11.57 -12.28 -1.31
N GLU A 160 -12.27 -12.52 -0.19
CA GLU A 160 -13.48 -13.33 -0.17
C GLU A 160 -14.60 -12.75 -1.03
N ASP A 161 -14.87 -11.44 -0.89
CA ASP A 161 -15.89 -10.74 -1.67
C ASP A 161 -15.48 -10.62 -3.15
N PHE A 162 -14.20 -10.40 -3.41
CA PHE A 162 -13.63 -10.32 -4.75
C PHE A 162 -13.83 -11.64 -5.52
N VAL A 163 -13.43 -12.76 -4.92
CA VAL A 163 -13.59 -14.09 -5.51
C VAL A 163 -15.06 -14.47 -5.65
N ARG A 164 -15.90 -14.17 -4.67
CA ARG A 164 -17.35 -14.41 -4.77
C ARG A 164 -17.95 -13.72 -5.98
N ILE A 165 -17.66 -12.42 -6.17
CA ILE A 165 -18.18 -11.65 -7.31
C ILE A 165 -17.68 -12.24 -8.64
N LEU A 166 -16.39 -12.57 -8.74
CA LEU A 166 -15.84 -13.19 -9.95
C LEU A 166 -16.55 -14.52 -10.27
N ARG A 167 -16.76 -15.39 -9.27
CA ARG A 167 -17.47 -16.67 -9.45
C ARG A 167 -18.91 -16.45 -9.92
N GLU A 168 -19.65 -15.57 -9.25
CA GLU A 168 -21.03 -15.22 -9.62
C GLU A 168 -21.14 -14.65 -11.03
N GLU A 169 -20.11 -13.91 -11.48
CA GLU A 169 -20.04 -13.35 -12.83
C GLU A 169 -19.48 -14.33 -13.88
N GLY A 170 -19.19 -15.57 -13.50
CA GLY A 170 -18.73 -16.62 -14.42
C GLY A 170 -17.22 -16.65 -14.66
N PHE A 171 -16.42 -15.91 -13.88
CA PHE A 171 -14.96 -15.93 -13.88
C PHE A 171 -14.36 -16.92 -12.87
N GLY A 172 -15.16 -17.87 -12.37
CA GLY A 172 -14.73 -18.87 -11.39
C GLY A 172 -13.79 -19.95 -11.94
N GLU A 173 -13.83 -20.20 -13.25
CA GLU A 173 -13.09 -21.26 -13.92
C GLU A 173 -12.49 -20.74 -15.23
N ASP A 174 -11.26 -21.18 -15.54
CA ASP A 174 -10.50 -20.83 -16.77
C ASP A 174 -10.62 -19.34 -17.17
N GLY A 175 -10.53 -18.45 -16.18
CA GLY A 175 -10.56 -17.00 -16.41
C GLY A 175 -11.86 -16.49 -17.03
N GLY A 176 -12.96 -17.24 -16.93
CA GLY A 176 -14.26 -16.86 -17.47
C GLY A 176 -14.41 -17.03 -18.98
N ARG A 177 -13.62 -17.90 -19.63
CA ARG A 177 -13.78 -18.18 -21.08
C ARG A 177 -15.20 -18.56 -21.48
N ALA A 178 -15.91 -19.31 -20.65
CA ALA A 178 -17.30 -19.72 -20.90
C ALA A 178 -18.28 -18.55 -21.02
N VAL A 179 -17.95 -17.38 -20.46
CA VAL A 179 -18.78 -16.16 -20.48
C VAL A 179 -18.21 -15.05 -21.35
N GLY A 180 -17.24 -15.36 -22.22
CA GLY A 180 -16.56 -14.37 -23.07
C GLY A 180 -15.42 -13.62 -22.36
N GLY A 181 -15.00 -14.07 -21.18
CA GLY A 181 -13.79 -13.59 -20.54
C GLY A 181 -12.52 -14.17 -21.19
N ARG A 182 -11.37 -13.54 -20.94
CA ARG A 182 -10.05 -14.06 -21.34
C ARG A 182 -9.07 -14.16 -20.18
N GLY A 183 -9.59 -14.47 -18.99
CA GLY A 183 -8.83 -14.38 -17.76
C GLY A 183 -8.43 -12.95 -17.45
N GLY A 184 -7.23 -12.79 -16.91
CA GLY A 184 -6.72 -11.49 -16.53
C GLY A 184 -5.52 -11.60 -15.63
N LEU A 185 -5.12 -10.43 -15.13
CA LEU A 185 -4.04 -10.24 -14.20
C LEU A 185 -4.60 -9.66 -12.90
N VAL A 186 -4.35 -10.33 -11.78
CA VAL A 186 -4.52 -9.71 -10.46
C VAL A 186 -3.21 -8.99 -10.15
N HIS A 187 -3.26 -7.66 -10.25
CA HIS A 187 -2.06 -6.85 -10.22
C HIS A 187 -1.69 -6.41 -8.79
N SER A 188 -0.44 -5.96 -8.63
CA SER A 188 0.14 -5.45 -7.39
C SER A 188 -0.16 -6.38 -6.20
N PHE A 189 0.00 -7.69 -6.41
CA PHE A 189 -0.54 -8.68 -5.49
C PHE A 189 0.23 -8.68 -4.17
N THR A 190 -0.48 -8.49 -3.06
CA THR A 190 0.08 -8.41 -1.70
C THR A 190 -0.57 -9.39 -0.73
N GLY A 191 -1.47 -10.25 -1.22
CA GLY A 191 -2.20 -11.23 -0.42
C GLY A 191 -1.39 -12.43 0.04
N ARG A 192 -2.08 -13.36 0.70
CA ARG A 192 -1.52 -14.60 1.24
C ARG A 192 -1.33 -15.65 0.15
N THR A 193 -0.49 -16.64 0.44
CA THR A 193 -0.20 -17.71 -0.53
C THR A 193 -1.43 -18.55 -0.89
N GLY A 194 -2.36 -18.77 0.06
CA GLY A 194 -3.62 -19.46 -0.22
C GLY A 194 -4.52 -18.70 -1.19
N GLU A 195 -4.63 -17.39 -0.99
CA GLU A 195 -5.40 -16.47 -1.85
C GLU A 195 -4.82 -16.45 -3.28
N MET A 196 -3.50 -16.37 -3.40
CA MET A 196 -2.81 -16.46 -4.69
C MET A 196 -3.10 -17.78 -5.41
N LYS A 197 -3.00 -18.92 -4.70
CA LYS A 197 -3.28 -20.24 -5.28
C LYS A 197 -4.71 -20.37 -5.80
N GLU A 198 -5.68 -19.81 -5.06
CA GLU A 198 -7.08 -19.79 -5.48
C GLU A 198 -7.26 -19.01 -6.79
N LEU A 199 -6.66 -17.82 -6.89
CA LEU A 199 -6.73 -16.98 -8.10
C LEU A 199 -6.05 -17.64 -9.30
N VAL A 200 -4.90 -18.29 -9.09
CA VAL A 200 -4.22 -19.06 -10.14
C VAL A 200 -5.06 -20.25 -10.59
N ALA A 201 -5.71 -20.97 -9.67
CA ALA A 201 -6.61 -22.08 -9.98
C ALA A 201 -7.84 -21.63 -10.78
N MET A 202 -8.33 -20.40 -10.52
CA MET A 202 -9.40 -19.76 -11.30
C MET A 202 -8.94 -19.31 -12.70
N GLY A 203 -7.65 -19.43 -13.05
CA GLY A 203 -7.11 -19.09 -14.37
C GLY A 203 -6.51 -17.69 -14.48
N PHE A 204 -6.31 -16.97 -13.38
CA PHE A 204 -5.69 -15.65 -13.39
C PHE A 204 -4.16 -15.70 -13.30
N HIS A 205 -3.52 -14.70 -13.89
CA HIS A 205 -2.11 -14.39 -13.68
C HIS A 205 -1.95 -13.47 -12.48
N ILE A 206 -0.74 -13.44 -11.92
CA ILE A 206 -0.37 -12.63 -10.76
C ILE A 206 0.86 -11.79 -11.12
N SER A 207 0.79 -10.48 -10.96
CA SER A 207 1.99 -9.63 -11.05
C SER A 207 2.50 -9.24 -9.67
N VAL A 208 3.82 -9.03 -9.63
CA VAL A 208 4.53 -8.60 -8.44
C VAL A 208 5.32 -7.32 -8.72
N ASN A 209 5.41 -6.47 -7.71
CA ASN A 209 6.21 -5.25 -7.68
C ASN A 209 6.85 -5.08 -6.29
N GLY A 210 7.43 -3.91 -6.00
CA GLY A 210 8.05 -3.67 -4.69
C GLY A 210 7.08 -3.68 -3.50
N CYS A 211 5.78 -3.47 -3.70
CA CYS A 211 4.76 -3.66 -2.66
C CYS A 211 4.52 -5.16 -2.35
N SER A 212 4.64 -6.03 -3.36
CA SER A 212 4.58 -7.49 -3.23
C SER A 212 5.81 -8.11 -2.54
N MET A 213 6.74 -7.29 -2.04
CA MET A 213 8.03 -7.74 -1.51
C MET A 213 8.44 -7.00 -0.23
N LYS A 214 7.46 -6.45 0.49
CA LYS A 214 7.67 -5.68 1.72
C LYS A 214 7.99 -6.55 2.93
N THR A 215 7.31 -7.68 3.06
CA THR A 215 7.41 -8.57 4.24
C THR A 215 7.82 -10.00 3.83
N ASP A 216 8.29 -10.79 4.79
CA ASP A 216 8.62 -12.21 4.56
C ASP A 216 7.42 -13.02 4.05
N GLN A 217 6.21 -12.69 4.51
CA GLN A 217 4.97 -13.29 4.00
C GLN A 217 4.75 -12.95 2.53
N ASN A 218 5.06 -11.72 2.09
CA ASN A 218 4.95 -11.36 0.68
C ASN A 218 6.02 -12.08 -0.16
N LEU A 219 7.25 -12.22 0.36
CA LEU A 219 8.30 -12.98 -0.31
C LEU A 219 7.93 -14.47 -0.44
N ALA A 220 7.35 -15.07 0.59
CA ALA A 220 6.85 -16.44 0.56
C ALA A 220 5.76 -16.64 -0.50
N THR A 221 4.79 -15.71 -0.57
CA THR A 221 3.77 -15.75 -1.63
C THR A 221 4.38 -15.55 -3.01
N THR A 222 5.28 -14.59 -3.19
CA THR A 222 6.00 -14.35 -4.45
C THR A 222 6.76 -15.59 -4.92
N LYS A 223 7.45 -16.27 -3.99
CA LYS A 223 8.16 -17.52 -4.26
C LYS A 223 7.22 -18.62 -4.73
N ALA A 224 5.99 -18.66 -4.24
CA ALA A 224 5.00 -19.70 -4.57
C ALA A 224 4.29 -19.49 -5.92
N ILE A 225 4.33 -18.30 -6.53
CA ILE A 225 3.66 -18.03 -7.82
C ILE A 225 4.31 -18.87 -8.93
N PRO A 226 3.58 -19.71 -9.69
CA PRO A 226 4.17 -20.45 -10.82
C PRO A 226 4.75 -19.51 -11.89
N LEU A 227 5.90 -19.84 -12.48
CA LEU A 227 6.54 -18.98 -13.50
C LEU A 227 5.63 -18.75 -14.71
N ASN A 228 4.85 -19.75 -15.13
CA ASN A 228 3.85 -19.64 -16.21
C ASN A 228 2.58 -18.86 -15.81
N ARG A 229 2.55 -18.27 -14.61
CA ARG A 229 1.46 -17.42 -14.11
C ARG A 229 1.96 -16.08 -13.56
N LEU A 230 3.26 -15.85 -13.61
CA LEU A 230 3.91 -14.67 -13.06
C LEU A 230 4.05 -13.58 -14.13
N MET A 231 3.74 -12.35 -13.77
CA MET A 231 4.17 -11.14 -14.49
C MET A 231 4.93 -10.21 -13.54
N VAL A 232 5.63 -9.22 -14.08
CA VAL A 232 6.36 -8.21 -13.28
C VAL A 232 5.89 -6.82 -13.65
N GLU A 233 5.81 -5.95 -12.65
CA GLU A 233 5.47 -4.54 -12.84
C GLU A 233 6.22 -3.66 -11.84
N THR A 234 6.16 -2.36 -12.04
CA THR A 234 6.70 -1.40 -11.06
C THR A 234 5.63 -0.72 -10.22
N ASP A 235 4.41 -0.56 -10.76
CA ASP A 235 3.38 0.31 -10.21
C ASP A 235 3.89 1.75 -10.04
N ALA A 236 4.90 2.15 -10.83
CA ALA A 236 5.53 3.46 -10.73
C ALA A 236 4.49 4.57 -10.97
N PRO A 237 4.51 5.65 -10.18
CA PRO A 237 5.61 6.12 -9.32
C PRO A 237 5.66 5.50 -7.92
N TRP A 238 4.78 4.54 -7.61
CA TRP A 238 4.66 3.90 -6.31
C TRP A 238 5.57 2.68 -6.15
N CYS A 239 5.43 1.99 -5.02
CA CYS A 239 6.03 0.68 -4.77
C CYS A 239 7.56 0.59 -4.96
N SER A 240 8.30 1.66 -4.69
CA SER A 240 9.77 1.59 -4.59
C SER A 240 10.20 0.53 -3.56
N MET A 241 11.19 -0.29 -3.91
CA MET A 241 11.85 -1.17 -2.94
C MET A 241 12.79 -0.36 -2.06
N THR A 242 12.57 -0.40 -0.74
CA THR A 242 13.31 0.40 0.24
C THR A 242 14.18 -0.48 1.14
N SER A 243 15.07 0.13 1.91
CA SER A 243 15.91 -0.58 2.88
C SER A 243 15.13 -1.22 4.02
N ALA A 244 13.87 -0.82 4.25
CA ALA A 244 13.01 -1.39 5.28
C ALA A 244 12.27 -2.65 4.81
N HIS A 245 12.30 -2.96 3.51
CA HIS A 245 11.58 -4.11 2.96
C HIS A 245 12.39 -5.40 3.09
N ALA A 246 11.71 -6.53 3.29
CA ALA A 246 12.32 -7.86 3.32
C ALA A 246 13.10 -8.19 2.03
N SER A 247 12.67 -7.65 0.88
CA SER A 247 13.41 -7.75 -0.40
C SER A 247 14.83 -7.18 -0.36
N ARG A 248 15.18 -6.36 0.63
CA ARG A 248 16.50 -5.71 0.67
C ARG A 248 17.65 -6.71 0.63
N ALA A 249 17.56 -7.82 1.37
CA ALA A 249 18.58 -8.86 1.39
C ALA A 249 18.83 -9.46 -0.01
N HIS A 250 17.78 -9.63 -0.81
CA HIS A 250 17.87 -10.13 -2.18
C HIS A 250 18.45 -9.07 -3.13
N ILE A 251 18.03 -7.81 -3.00
CA ILE A 251 18.58 -6.69 -3.77
C ILE A 251 20.07 -6.48 -3.47
N ASP A 252 20.55 -6.84 -2.28
CA ASP A 252 21.95 -6.76 -1.92
C ASP A 252 22.86 -7.73 -2.67
N THR A 253 22.29 -8.81 -3.23
CA THR A 253 22.99 -9.76 -4.10
C THR A 253 23.06 -9.32 -5.56
N LEU A 254 22.38 -8.24 -5.94
CA LEU A 254 22.36 -7.75 -7.32
C LEU A 254 23.77 -7.30 -7.76
N PRO A 255 24.28 -7.79 -8.91
CA PRO A 255 25.58 -7.38 -9.43
C PRO A 255 25.68 -5.86 -9.60
N SER A 256 26.85 -5.29 -9.31
CA SER A 256 27.07 -3.84 -9.39
C SER A 256 26.77 -3.26 -10.77
N SER A 257 27.00 -4.04 -11.84
CA SER A 257 26.67 -3.66 -13.22
C SER A 257 25.17 -3.48 -13.45
N LEU A 258 24.32 -4.28 -12.81
CA LEU A 258 22.86 -4.20 -12.91
C LEU A 258 22.26 -3.22 -11.88
N ARG A 259 22.92 -3.03 -10.74
CA ARG A 259 22.46 -2.12 -9.70
C ARG A 259 22.34 -0.68 -10.18
N GLY A 260 23.34 -0.17 -10.89
CA GLY A 260 23.28 1.17 -11.47
C GLY A 260 22.22 1.31 -12.58
N LEU A 261 21.89 0.20 -13.23
CA LEU A 261 20.89 0.14 -14.30
C LEU A 261 19.46 0.19 -13.76
N TYR A 262 19.16 -0.59 -12.71
CA TYR A 262 17.82 -0.70 -12.14
C TYR A 262 17.54 0.31 -11.04
N PHE A 263 18.57 0.75 -10.32
CA PHE A 263 18.49 1.72 -9.24
C PHE A 263 19.52 2.85 -9.45
N PRO A 264 19.37 3.65 -10.51
CA PRO A 264 20.26 4.78 -10.78
C PRO A 264 20.26 5.81 -9.63
N PRO A 265 21.31 6.62 -9.50
CA PRO A 265 21.39 7.64 -8.45
C PRO A 265 20.21 8.62 -8.49
N SER A 266 19.63 8.90 -7.32
CA SER A 266 18.50 9.83 -7.19
C SER A 266 18.93 11.25 -6.81
N CYS A 267 18.18 12.26 -7.24
CA CYS A 267 18.23 13.64 -6.75
C CYS A 267 16.92 14.04 -6.04
N GLN A 268 16.95 15.10 -5.24
CA GLN A 268 15.74 15.66 -4.65
C GLN A 268 14.90 16.35 -5.74
N PRO A 269 13.55 16.34 -5.65
CA PRO A 269 12.71 16.99 -6.65
C PRO A 269 13.03 18.48 -6.85
N ASP A 270 13.29 19.22 -5.76
CA ASP A 270 13.64 20.64 -5.77
C ASP A 270 15.08 20.93 -6.25
N LYS A 271 15.91 19.89 -6.36
CA LYS A 271 17.31 19.96 -6.81
C LYS A 271 17.51 18.96 -7.95
N PHE A 272 16.62 19.02 -8.93
CA PHE A 272 16.62 18.10 -10.06
C PHE A 272 17.94 18.17 -10.82
N ILE A 273 18.51 17.00 -11.10
CA ILE A 273 19.74 16.84 -11.87
C ILE A 273 19.38 15.98 -13.07
N GLU A 274 19.66 16.49 -14.26
CA GLU A 274 19.42 15.78 -15.51
C GLU A 274 20.16 14.43 -15.54
N GLY A 275 19.49 13.40 -16.06
CA GLY A 275 19.98 12.03 -16.08
C GLY A 275 19.86 11.26 -14.75
N ARG A 276 19.43 11.89 -13.65
CA ARG A 276 19.14 11.21 -12.38
C ARG A 276 17.65 10.95 -12.19
N VAL A 277 17.33 9.95 -11.36
CA VAL A 277 15.95 9.70 -10.94
C VAL A 277 15.55 10.61 -9.79
N VAL A 278 14.24 10.74 -9.54
CA VAL A 278 13.73 11.60 -8.47
C VAL A 278 13.49 10.80 -7.20
N LYS A 279 14.04 11.25 -6.07
CA LYS A 279 13.87 10.57 -4.78
C LYS A 279 12.40 10.54 -4.39
N GLY A 280 11.90 9.33 -4.06
CA GLY A 280 10.49 9.11 -3.72
C GLY A 280 9.56 8.91 -4.90
N ARG A 281 10.08 8.94 -6.14
CA ARG A 281 9.37 8.57 -7.37
C ARG A 281 9.98 7.29 -7.91
N ASN A 282 9.25 6.17 -7.83
CA ASN A 282 9.67 4.95 -8.51
C ASN A 282 9.62 5.16 -10.03
N GLU A 283 10.39 4.35 -10.78
CA GLU A 283 10.42 4.42 -12.24
C GLU A 283 10.43 3.03 -12.85
N PRO A 284 9.94 2.86 -14.10
CA PRO A 284 9.90 1.59 -14.81
C PRO A 284 11.28 0.90 -14.93
N CYS A 285 12.39 1.65 -14.87
CA CYS A 285 13.73 1.03 -14.86
C CYS A 285 13.99 0.11 -13.65
N ALA A 286 13.22 0.25 -12.57
CA ALA A 286 13.34 -0.59 -11.38
C ALA A 286 12.80 -2.03 -11.57
N ILE A 287 12.13 -2.32 -12.70
CA ILE A 287 11.50 -3.64 -12.96
C ILE A 287 12.52 -4.80 -12.94
N GLY A 288 13.75 -4.56 -13.38
CA GLY A 288 14.81 -5.56 -13.34
C GLY A 288 15.20 -5.93 -11.91
N GLY A 289 15.07 -4.99 -10.97
CA GLY A 289 15.23 -5.27 -9.54
C GLY A 289 14.09 -6.15 -8.99
N VAL A 290 12.85 -5.93 -9.43
CA VAL A 290 11.70 -6.78 -9.07
C VAL A 290 11.94 -8.20 -9.58
N ALA A 291 12.29 -8.35 -10.86
CA ALA A 291 12.61 -9.63 -11.46
C ALA A 291 13.81 -10.33 -10.78
N TRP A 292 14.81 -9.57 -10.33
CA TRP A 292 15.94 -10.12 -9.58
C TRP A 292 15.53 -10.74 -8.24
N VAL A 293 14.65 -10.07 -7.48
CA VAL A 293 14.14 -10.62 -6.22
C VAL A 293 13.39 -11.93 -6.49
N VAL A 294 12.55 -11.98 -7.53
CA VAL A 294 11.87 -13.22 -7.95
C VAL A 294 12.88 -14.31 -8.28
N ALA A 295 13.89 -14.00 -9.09
CA ALA A 295 14.91 -14.95 -9.53
C ALA A 295 15.65 -15.55 -8.32
N SER A 296 16.05 -14.68 -7.38
CA SER A 296 16.70 -15.08 -6.13
C SER A 296 15.81 -15.97 -5.25
N LEU A 297 14.53 -15.63 -5.10
CA LEU A 297 13.58 -16.43 -4.31
C LEU A 297 13.33 -17.83 -4.90
N LYS A 298 13.32 -17.92 -6.23
CA LYS A 298 13.03 -19.13 -7.00
C LYS A 298 14.27 -19.95 -7.34
N ASN A 299 15.47 -19.44 -7.04
CA ASN A 299 16.74 -20.07 -7.39
C ASN A 299 16.83 -20.39 -8.89
N CYS A 300 16.53 -19.39 -9.71
CA CYS A 300 16.63 -19.43 -11.17
C CYS A 300 17.34 -18.17 -11.69
N GLU A 301 17.69 -18.14 -12.97
CA GLU A 301 18.39 -17.01 -13.55
C GLU A 301 17.43 -15.85 -13.82
N LEU A 302 17.95 -14.61 -13.83
CA LEU A 302 17.15 -13.42 -14.16
C LEU A 302 16.45 -13.55 -15.53
N ILE A 303 17.13 -14.19 -16.48
CA ILE A 303 16.59 -14.42 -17.83
C ILE A 303 15.37 -15.34 -17.81
N ASP A 304 15.28 -16.31 -16.90
CA ASP A 304 14.15 -17.22 -16.80
C ASP A 304 12.88 -16.48 -16.36
N VAL A 305 13.02 -15.58 -15.38
CA VAL A 305 11.93 -14.72 -14.91
C VAL A 305 11.52 -13.74 -16.00
N SER A 306 12.50 -13.11 -16.66
CA SER A 306 12.27 -12.17 -17.77
C SER A 306 11.50 -12.84 -18.92
N ARG A 307 11.94 -14.02 -19.37
CA ARG A 307 11.28 -14.82 -20.40
C ARG A 307 9.87 -15.22 -20.00
N ALA A 308 9.71 -15.77 -18.79
CA ALA A 308 8.40 -16.21 -18.31
C ALA A 308 7.41 -15.04 -18.23
N ALA A 309 7.81 -13.92 -17.63
CA ALA A 309 6.96 -12.73 -17.54
C ALA A 309 6.61 -12.18 -18.93
N TRP A 310 7.59 -12.05 -19.82
CA TRP A 310 7.37 -11.61 -21.20
C TRP A 310 6.35 -12.49 -21.92
N ASN A 311 6.55 -13.80 -21.90
CA ASN A 311 5.71 -14.75 -22.63
C ASN A 311 4.27 -14.75 -22.10
N ASN A 312 4.11 -14.74 -20.77
CA ASN A 312 2.80 -14.66 -20.14
C ASN A 312 2.07 -13.37 -20.52
N THR A 313 2.77 -12.22 -20.52
CA THR A 313 2.18 -10.93 -20.87
C THR A 313 1.77 -10.88 -22.35
N VAL A 314 2.63 -11.34 -23.26
CA VAL A 314 2.33 -11.39 -24.70
C VAL A 314 1.12 -12.27 -25.00
N GLU A 315 1.06 -13.47 -24.40
CA GLU A 315 -0.03 -14.42 -24.61
C GLU A 315 -1.36 -13.89 -24.03
N MET A 316 -1.34 -13.37 -22.80
CA MET A 316 -2.55 -12.92 -22.12
C MET A 316 -3.19 -11.72 -22.81
N TYR A 317 -2.39 -10.71 -23.19
CA TYR A 317 -2.87 -9.49 -23.84
C TYR A 317 -2.92 -9.56 -25.38
N ASN A 318 -2.59 -10.69 -26.01
CA ASN A 318 -2.46 -10.83 -27.48
C ASN A 318 -1.54 -9.75 -28.08
N LEU A 319 -0.32 -9.62 -27.57
CA LEU A 319 0.67 -8.66 -28.06
C LEU A 319 1.63 -9.32 -29.06
N TYR A 320 1.06 -10.06 -30.00
CA TYR A 320 1.83 -10.92 -30.90
C TYR A 320 2.74 -10.16 -31.86
N GLU A 321 2.52 -8.85 -32.02
CA GLU A 321 3.46 -7.96 -32.70
C GLU A 321 4.81 -7.80 -31.97
N LEU A 322 4.88 -8.15 -30.68
CA LEU A 322 6.10 -8.16 -29.89
C LEU A 322 6.81 -9.52 -29.92
N MET A 323 6.23 -10.52 -30.60
CA MET A 323 6.89 -11.83 -30.78
C MET A 323 8.12 -11.67 -31.68
N ASP A 324 9.25 -12.19 -31.21
CA ASP A 324 10.44 -12.42 -32.01
C ASP A 324 10.69 -13.92 -32.21
N ASP A 325 11.77 -14.25 -32.91
CA ASP A 325 12.14 -15.64 -33.16
C ASP A 325 12.42 -16.41 -31.86
N GLU A 326 12.93 -15.73 -30.81
CA GLU A 326 13.14 -16.33 -29.48
C GLU A 326 11.81 -16.74 -28.83
N TYR A 327 10.80 -15.86 -28.86
CA TYR A 327 9.45 -16.22 -28.38
C TYR A 327 8.90 -17.46 -29.10
N ARG A 328 9.08 -17.55 -30.43
CA ARG A 328 8.59 -18.68 -31.23
C ARG A 328 9.28 -19.99 -30.84
N GLU A 329 10.59 -19.96 -30.59
CA GLU A 329 11.35 -21.11 -30.09
C GLU A 329 10.87 -21.54 -28.69
N ASP A 330 10.64 -20.60 -27.78
CA ASP A 330 10.20 -20.88 -26.41
C ASP A 330 8.82 -21.55 -26.36
N ILE A 331 7.86 -21.05 -27.15
CA ILE A 331 6.52 -21.66 -27.24
C ILE A 331 6.60 -23.04 -27.88
N ALA A 332 7.40 -23.21 -28.94
CA ALA A 332 7.60 -24.52 -29.56
C ALA A 332 8.23 -25.53 -28.59
N ALA A 333 9.15 -25.10 -27.73
CA ALA A 333 9.75 -25.94 -26.70
C ALA A 333 8.78 -26.28 -25.57
N ARG A 334 7.93 -25.33 -25.15
CA ARG A 334 6.88 -25.55 -24.13
C ARG A 334 5.83 -26.55 -24.61
N ASP A 335 5.40 -26.42 -25.87
CA ASP A 335 4.31 -27.20 -26.45
C ASP A 335 4.80 -28.50 -27.11
N ALA A 336 6.11 -28.79 -27.05
CA ALA A 336 6.67 -30.04 -27.53
C ALA A 336 6.13 -31.24 -26.73
N PRO A 337 5.71 -32.35 -27.38
CA PRO A 337 5.25 -33.54 -26.69
C PRO A 337 6.35 -34.10 -25.79
N ASN A 338 6.04 -34.19 -24.50
CA ASN A 338 6.99 -34.61 -23.47
C ASN A 338 7.08 -36.15 -23.45
N ASP A 339 7.90 -36.73 -24.33
CA ASP A 339 8.14 -38.18 -24.43
C ASP A 339 9.06 -38.71 -23.30
N LYS A 340 8.80 -38.29 -22.06
CA LYS A 340 9.44 -38.86 -20.86
C LYS A 340 8.48 -39.83 -20.18
N PRO A 341 8.85 -41.11 -20.00
CA PRO A 341 8.00 -42.08 -19.33
C PRO A 341 7.77 -41.63 -17.89
N VAL A 342 6.50 -41.49 -17.51
CA VAL A 342 6.07 -41.24 -16.13
C VAL A 342 6.28 -42.53 -15.35
N GLU A 343 7.28 -42.58 -14.49
CA GLU A 343 7.39 -43.62 -13.46
C GLU A 343 6.28 -43.43 -12.44
N VAL A 344 5.28 -44.31 -12.51
CA VAL A 344 4.19 -44.42 -11.53
C VAL A 344 4.71 -45.18 -10.32
N ASN A 345 5.17 -44.47 -9.29
CA ASN A 345 5.34 -45.06 -7.97
C ASN A 345 4.00 -45.01 -7.24
N GLY A 346 3.30 -46.15 -7.24
CA GLY A 346 2.07 -46.35 -6.49
C GLY A 346 2.33 -46.46 -5.00
N VAL A 347 1.49 -45.77 -4.21
CA VAL A 347 1.23 -46.11 -2.81
C VAL A 347 -0.26 -45.95 -2.57
N ALA A 348 -0.80 -46.98 -1.92
CA ALA A 348 -2.19 -47.40 -1.86
C ALA A 348 -3.16 -46.45 -1.13
N GLU A 349 -4.41 -46.52 -1.57
CA GLU A 349 -5.60 -46.09 -0.84
C GLU A 349 -5.83 -46.93 0.42
N SER A 350 -6.15 -46.26 1.53
CA SER A 350 -7.04 -46.79 2.56
C SER A 350 -7.76 -45.63 3.22
N GLY A 351 -9.08 -45.53 3.00
CA GLY A 351 -9.92 -44.48 3.54
C GLY A 351 -10.32 -44.70 5.00
N THR A 352 -10.83 -43.63 5.61
CA THR A 352 -12.02 -43.65 6.48
C THR A 352 -12.55 -42.22 6.59
N ALA A 353 -13.81 -42.03 6.19
CA ALA A 353 -14.58 -40.83 6.45
C ALA A 353 -14.94 -40.74 7.95
N VAL A 354 -14.83 -39.55 8.52
CA VAL A 354 -15.44 -39.21 9.82
C VAL A 354 -16.17 -37.89 9.65
N GLU A 355 -17.49 -37.98 9.64
CA GLU A 355 -18.41 -36.85 9.84
C GLU A 355 -18.20 -36.27 11.24
N LYS A 356 -18.11 -34.94 11.36
CA LYS A 356 -18.35 -34.24 12.63
C LYS A 356 -19.22 -33.02 12.40
N GLU A 357 -20.32 -33.02 13.15
CA GLU A 357 -21.39 -32.05 13.24
C GLU A 357 -20.95 -30.68 13.78
N GLY A 358 -21.87 -29.73 13.66
CA GLY A 358 -21.69 -28.29 13.87
C GLY A 358 -21.17 -27.87 15.23
N ALA A 359 -20.44 -26.75 15.21
CA ALA A 359 -20.09 -25.98 16.40
C ALA A 359 -20.88 -24.65 16.37
N GLU A 360 -21.68 -24.45 17.40
CA GLU A 360 -22.40 -23.22 17.74
C GLU A 360 -21.46 -22.01 17.85
N VAL A 361 -21.92 -20.88 17.32
CA VAL A 361 -21.28 -19.57 17.46
C VAL A 361 -21.50 -19.03 18.88
N ASP A 362 -20.41 -18.75 19.61
CA ASP A 362 -20.41 -18.20 20.97
C ASP A 362 -21.18 -16.85 21.05
N PRO A 363 -22.17 -16.70 21.94
CA PRO A 363 -22.93 -15.45 22.14
C PRO A 363 -22.10 -14.23 22.60
N ARG A 364 -20.80 -14.38 22.89
CA ARG A 364 -19.93 -13.29 23.36
C ARG A 364 -19.43 -12.35 22.25
N GLU A 365 -19.48 -12.75 20.98
CA GLU A 365 -19.09 -11.88 19.85
C GLU A 365 -20.06 -10.70 19.60
N LYS A 366 -21.27 -10.73 20.17
CA LYS A 366 -22.24 -9.63 20.02
C LYS A 366 -21.97 -8.41 20.90
N LYS A 367 -21.03 -8.44 21.86
CA LYS A 367 -20.82 -7.32 22.80
C LYS A 367 -19.78 -6.28 22.37
N ILE A 368 -18.93 -6.55 21.39
CA ILE A 368 -17.95 -5.55 20.91
C ILE A 368 -18.59 -4.52 19.95
N ARG A 369 -19.68 -4.89 19.28
CA ARG A 369 -20.41 -3.98 18.37
C ARG A 369 -21.24 -2.89 19.08
N ALA A 370 -21.47 -3.03 20.39
CA ALA A 370 -22.26 -2.09 21.20
C ALA A 370 -21.46 -0.91 21.79
N LEU A 371 -20.12 -0.95 21.78
CA LEU A 371 -19.26 0.09 22.37
C LEU A 371 -19.08 1.35 21.49
N LYS A 372 -19.68 1.41 20.29
CA LYS A 372 -19.54 2.54 19.34
C LYS A 372 -20.32 3.82 19.71
N LYS A 373 -21.04 3.85 20.83
CA LYS A 373 -21.72 5.08 21.28
C LYS A 373 -21.11 5.56 22.60
N LYS A 374 -20.27 6.59 22.50
CA LYS A 374 -19.86 7.58 23.52
C LYS A 374 -18.52 7.45 24.27
N SER A 375 -17.63 6.47 24.05
CA SER A 375 -16.43 6.37 24.93
C SER A 375 -15.10 5.93 24.31
N LEU A 376 -14.97 5.90 22.97
CA LEU A 376 -13.74 5.47 22.30
C LEU A 376 -13.11 6.60 21.46
N ILE A 377 -11.79 6.78 21.58
CA ILE A 377 -10.96 7.55 20.63
C ILE A 377 -9.90 6.60 20.08
N CYS A 378 -9.80 6.53 18.76
CA CYS A 378 -8.67 5.93 18.07
C CYS A 378 -7.75 7.09 17.66
N ALA A 379 -6.49 7.08 18.09
CA ALA A 379 -5.44 7.96 17.59
C ALA A 379 -4.37 7.16 16.82
N PRO A 380 -4.64 6.81 15.56
CA PRO A 380 -3.68 6.25 14.61
C PRO A 380 -2.76 7.32 13.98
N PRO A 381 -1.55 7.00 13.47
CA PRO A 381 -0.65 7.89 12.74
C PRO A 381 -1.16 8.13 11.31
N THR A 382 -2.07 7.28 10.82
CA THR A 382 -2.56 7.25 9.44
C THR A 382 -4.08 7.30 9.31
N HIS A 383 -4.84 7.28 10.41
CA HIS A 383 -6.31 7.20 10.37
C HIS A 383 -7.05 8.22 11.26
N LEU A 384 -6.54 9.45 11.38
CA LEU A 384 -7.35 10.61 11.80
C LEU A 384 -7.96 11.37 10.61
N GLN A 385 -8.41 10.66 9.59
CA GLN A 385 -9.15 11.26 8.46
C GLN A 385 -10.61 11.66 8.79
N THR A 386 -11.03 11.72 10.06
CA THR A 386 -12.36 12.28 10.38
C THR A 386 -12.36 13.76 10.74
N ALA A 387 -11.20 14.42 10.92
CA ALA A 387 -11.16 15.87 11.15
C ALA A 387 -10.66 16.69 9.95
N TRP A 388 -9.96 16.10 8.98
CA TRP A 388 -9.27 16.86 7.92
C TRP A 388 -9.96 16.81 6.55
N LYS A 389 -11.19 16.31 6.48
CA LYS A 389 -11.97 16.20 5.23
C LYS A 389 -12.35 17.56 4.62
N THR A 390 -12.17 18.64 5.36
CA THR A 390 -12.51 20.00 4.93
C THR A 390 -11.47 20.96 5.50
N ARG A 391 -11.04 21.94 4.68
CA ARG A 391 -10.24 23.07 5.14
C ARG A 391 -10.90 23.73 6.36
N GLY A 392 -10.12 23.99 7.41
CA GLY A 392 -10.63 24.55 8.67
C GLY A 392 -9.53 25.23 9.46
N THR A 393 -9.78 25.57 10.73
CA THR A 393 -8.74 26.06 11.64
C THR A 393 -8.39 24.98 12.68
N ILE A 394 -7.32 25.17 13.45
CA ILE A 394 -7.01 24.27 14.57
C ILE A 394 -8.20 24.10 15.51
N ARG A 395 -8.91 25.19 15.79
CA ARG A 395 -10.15 25.21 16.57
C ARG A 395 -11.20 24.23 16.03
N THR A 396 -11.58 24.36 14.76
CA THR A 396 -12.60 23.49 14.15
C THR A 396 -12.13 22.05 13.98
N ASN A 397 -10.82 21.81 14.05
CA ASN A 397 -10.23 20.47 13.98
C ASN A 397 -10.20 19.76 15.34
N LEU A 398 -9.89 20.49 16.42
CA LEU A 398 -9.93 19.99 17.78
C LEU A 398 -11.38 19.79 18.25
N ASP A 399 -12.27 20.69 17.85
CA ASP A 399 -13.68 20.66 18.20
C ASP A 399 -14.58 21.00 17.00
N PRO A 400 -14.87 20.01 16.14
CA PRO A 400 -15.70 20.20 14.94
C PRO A 400 -17.14 20.63 15.22
N PHE A 401 -17.60 20.51 16.46
CA PHE A 401 -18.99 20.79 16.84
C PHE A 401 -19.13 22.05 17.71
N GLY A 402 -18.02 22.74 18.03
CA GLY A 402 -18.04 23.95 18.86
C GLY A 402 -18.61 23.73 20.26
N ILE A 403 -18.38 22.55 20.84
CA ILE A 403 -18.88 22.13 22.16
C ILE A 403 -18.00 22.69 23.30
N TYR A 404 -16.73 22.96 23.04
CA TYR A 404 -15.72 23.29 24.04
C TYR A 404 -15.21 24.74 23.88
N ASP A 405 -14.79 25.34 24.99
CA ASP A 405 -14.28 26.72 25.03
C ASP A 405 -12.80 26.83 24.60
N ASP A 406 -12.39 28.03 24.21
CA ASP A 406 -11.02 28.34 23.80
C ASP A 406 -9.99 27.94 24.85
N ALA A 407 -10.32 28.10 26.14
CA ALA A 407 -9.44 27.76 27.25
C ALA A 407 -9.08 26.27 27.21
N ARG A 408 -10.07 25.39 27.01
CA ARG A 408 -9.84 23.94 26.90
C ARG A 408 -9.09 23.55 25.64
N LEU A 409 -9.33 24.23 24.52
CA LEU A 409 -8.60 23.98 23.27
C LEU A 409 -7.13 24.40 23.38
N TRP A 410 -6.85 25.55 23.99
CA TRP A 410 -5.48 26.02 24.25
C TRP A 410 -4.75 25.13 25.25
N ASP A 411 -5.43 24.64 26.29
CA ASP A 411 -4.86 23.68 27.24
C ASP A 411 -4.38 22.41 26.51
N ALA A 412 -5.23 21.85 25.64
CA ALA A 412 -4.90 20.66 24.87
C ALA A 412 -3.70 20.88 23.93
N LEU A 413 -3.60 22.04 23.27
CA LEU A 413 -2.45 22.38 22.42
C LEU A 413 -1.14 22.46 23.21
N LYS A 414 -1.17 23.06 24.39
CA LYS A 414 0.00 23.16 25.28
C LYS A 414 0.45 21.78 25.78
N ARG A 415 -0.52 20.95 26.16
CA ARG A 415 -0.27 19.58 26.66
C ARG A 415 0.23 18.63 25.58
N ALA A 416 -0.16 18.87 24.32
CA ALA A 416 0.34 18.17 23.15
C ALA A 416 1.62 18.80 22.53
N TYR A 417 2.30 19.72 23.22
CA TYR A 417 3.55 20.35 22.74
C TYR A 417 3.45 21.08 21.38
N LEU A 418 2.25 21.51 20.98
CA LEU A 418 2.05 22.33 19.77
C LEU A 418 2.30 23.83 20.00
N VAL A 419 2.30 24.24 21.28
CA VAL A 419 2.48 25.62 21.73
C VAL A 419 3.31 25.58 23.01
N ASP A 420 4.25 26.52 23.18
CA ASP A 420 5.07 26.60 24.38
C ASP A 420 4.20 26.62 25.64
N ARG A 421 4.62 25.87 26.67
CA ARG A 421 4.13 26.10 28.03
C ARG A 421 4.56 27.51 28.43
N PRO A 422 3.68 28.35 29.00
CA PRO A 422 4.14 29.58 29.62
C PRO A 422 5.12 29.17 30.73
N THR A 423 6.41 29.43 30.54
CA THR A 423 7.31 29.57 31.66
C THR A 423 6.76 30.70 32.50
N VAL A 424 6.73 30.52 33.83
CA VAL A 424 6.12 31.40 34.85
C VAL A 424 6.86 32.75 34.97
N ALA A 425 7.41 33.28 33.89
CA ALA A 425 8.13 34.53 33.84
C ALA A 425 7.91 35.20 32.47
N GLN A 426 6.70 35.69 32.21
CA GLN A 426 6.45 36.77 31.26
C GLN A 426 5.04 37.34 31.46
N GLU A 427 4.77 37.75 32.71
CA GLU A 427 3.86 38.85 32.94
C GLU A 427 4.66 40.16 32.80
N ILE A 428 4.11 41.07 31.99
CA ILE A 428 4.38 42.51 31.96
C ILE A 428 5.80 42.92 31.54
N LYS A 429 5.95 43.39 30.28
CA LYS A 429 6.65 44.65 29.98
C LYS A 429 6.04 45.30 28.74
N THR A 430 5.31 46.39 28.99
CA THR A 430 5.15 47.49 28.05
C THR A 430 6.49 48.20 27.89
N ASP A 431 6.65 48.80 26.71
CA ASP A 431 7.57 49.90 26.38
C ASP A 431 9.01 49.54 25.94
N GLY A 432 9.27 49.85 24.65
CA GLY A 432 10.48 50.49 24.12
C GLY A 432 11.83 49.80 24.23
N GLU A 433 12.40 49.46 23.06
CA GLU A 433 13.82 49.49 22.65
C GLU A 433 14.34 48.23 21.95
N ASP A 434 15.16 48.48 20.92
CA ASP A 434 15.73 47.56 19.93
C ASP A 434 16.63 46.45 20.52
N ILE A 435 16.50 45.21 20.01
CA ILE A 435 17.42 44.09 20.28
C ILE A 435 17.80 43.38 18.96
N PRO A 436 19.08 42.95 18.76
CA PRO A 436 19.67 42.69 17.44
C PRO A 436 19.27 41.36 16.78
N SER A 437 19.28 41.38 15.45
CA SER A 437 19.18 40.24 14.55
C SER A 437 20.29 39.19 14.80
N GLY A 438 19.95 37.98 15.25
CA GLY A 438 20.92 36.89 15.21
C GLY A 438 20.77 35.67 16.12
N ILE A 439 19.56 35.19 16.44
CA ILE A 439 19.33 33.78 16.87
C ILE A 439 17.93 33.37 16.36
N GLN A 440 17.85 32.60 15.27
CA GLN A 440 16.59 31.98 14.85
C GLN A 440 16.45 30.60 15.51
N THR A 441 15.91 30.57 16.73
CA THR A 441 15.22 29.39 17.23
C THR A 441 13.90 29.23 16.45
N PRO A 442 13.51 28.03 16.00
CA PRO A 442 12.33 27.86 15.16
C PRO A 442 11.04 28.03 16.00
N VAL A 443 10.50 29.25 16.01
CA VAL A 443 9.20 29.58 16.62
C VAL A 443 8.08 29.21 15.65
N ASN A 444 7.55 27.99 15.72
CA ASN A 444 6.29 27.64 15.06
C ASN A 444 5.17 27.61 16.11
N ARG A 445 4.65 28.78 16.50
CA ARG A 445 3.45 28.87 17.37
C ARG A 445 2.19 28.74 16.53
N PHE A 446 1.55 27.58 16.61
CA PHE A 446 0.18 27.39 16.17
C PHE A 446 -0.79 28.22 17.04
N SER A 447 -1.79 28.83 16.42
CA SER A 447 -2.93 29.47 17.09
C SER A 447 -4.22 28.70 16.81
N LEU A 448 -5.25 28.87 17.66
CA LEU A 448 -6.56 28.26 17.41
C LEU A 448 -7.14 28.60 16.03
N ASP A 449 -6.82 29.78 15.50
CA ASP A 449 -7.29 30.26 14.21
C ASP A 449 -6.32 29.97 13.06
N THR A 450 -5.22 29.25 13.32
CA THR A 450 -4.31 28.81 12.26
C THR A 450 -5.04 27.89 11.30
N VAL A 451 -4.99 28.22 10.01
CA VAL A 451 -5.67 27.48 8.96
C VAL A 451 -4.95 26.14 8.74
N ILE A 452 -5.72 25.06 8.83
CA ILE A 452 -5.33 23.71 8.42
C ILE A 452 -5.91 23.48 7.02
N GLU A 453 -5.02 23.23 6.06
CA GLU A 453 -5.41 22.85 4.70
C GLU A 453 -6.01 21.44 4.67
N GLU A 454 -6.68 21.08 3.58
CA GLU A 454 -7.27 19.76 3.41
C GLU A 454 -6.23 18.66 3.66
N GLU A 455 -6.62 17.62 4.40
CA GLU A 455 -5.73 16.55 4.88
C GLU A 455 -4.54 17.01 5.75
N GLY A 456 -4.54 18.25 6.25
CA GLY A 456 -3.41 18.82 6.96
C GLY A 456 -2.16 18.90 6.07
N ALA A 457 -2.32 19.22 4.79
CA ALA A 457 -1.24 19.31 3.80
C ALA A 457 -0.12 20.29 4.20
N ASN A 458 -0.47 21.30 5.00
CA ASN A 458 0.44 22.31 5.54
C ASN A 458 1.06 21.93 6.90
N LEU A 459 0.84 20.71 7.41
CA LEU A 459 1.41 20.20 8.66
C LEU A 459 2.41 19.08 8.39
N SER A 460 3.51 19.04 9.15
CA SER A 460 4.42 17.90 9.15
C SER A 460 3.74 16.64 9.71
N VAL A 461 4.29 15.46 9.43
CA VAL A 461 3.78 14.18 9.99
C VAL A 461 3.75 14.21 11.52
N GLY A 462 4.78 14.78 12.15
CA GLY A 462 4.83 14.99 13.59
C GLY A 462 3.75 15.95 14.09
N GLN A 463 3.60 17.12 13.45
CA GLN A 463 2.58 18.10 13.83
C GLN A 463 1.16 17.53 13.71
N ARG A 464 0.89 16.74 12.67
CA ARG A 464 -0.38 16.01 12.51
C ARG A 464 -0.65 15.04 13.64
N SER A 465 0.38 14.33 14.10
CA SER A 465 0.29 13.41 15.24
C SER A 465 0.03 14.15 16.55
N LEU A 466 0.67 15.31 16.76
CA LEU A 466 0.43 16.15 17.94
C LEU A 466 -0.98 16.78 17.93
N VAL A 467 -1.50 17.20 16.78
CA VAL A 467 -2.88 17.73 16.66
C VAL A 467 -3.91 16.64 16.98
N SER A 468 -3.65 15.41 16.54
CA SER A 468 -4.43 14.24 16.92
C SER A 468 -4.44 14.00 18.43
N LEU A 469 -3.26 14.06 19.05
CA LEU A 469 -3.08 13.92 20.49
C LEU A 469 -3.83 15.02 21.25
N ALA A 470 -3.72 16.27 20.80
CA ALA A 470 -4.49 17.40 21.33
C ALA A 470 -6.01 17.14 21.25
N ARG A 471 -6.50 16.60 20.14
CA ARG A 471 -7.93 16.24 20.00
C ARG A 471 -8.34 15.14 20.99
N ALA A 472 -7.48 14.16 21.25
CA ALA A 472 -7.73 13.14 22.26
C ALA A 472 -7.80 13.74 23.68
N LEU A 473 -6.97 14.73 23.97
CA LEU A 473 -6.97 15.49 25.22
C LEU A 473 -8.24 16.33 25.38
N VAL A 474 -8.69 17.04 24.33
CA VAL A 474 -9.93 17.84 24.36
C VAL A 474 -11.14 16.98 24.71
N LYS A 475 -11.30 15.84 24.03
CA LYS A 475 -12.46 14.96 24.20
C LYS A 475 -12.43 14.14 25.49
N ASP A 476 -11.28 14.06 26.17
CA ASP A 476 -11.13 13.47 27.50
C ASP A 476 -11.76 12.07 27.65
N SER A 477 -11.44 11.16 26.74
CA SER A 477 -12.05 9.81 26.74
C SER A 477 -11.36 8.86 27.72
N LYS A 478 -12.16 8.01 28.39
CA LYS A 478 -11.67 7.02 29.36
C LYS A 478 -10.88 5.87 28.74
N ILE A 479 -11.15 5.55 27.48
CA ILE A 479 -10.46 4.49 26.71
C ILE A 479 -9.87 5.13 25.46
N ILE A 480 -8.57 4.96 25.29
CA ILE A 480 -7.79 5.52 24.20
C ILE A 480 -7.13 4.36 23.47
N VAL A 481 -7.36 4.27 22.16
CA VAL A 481 -6.72 3.29 21.28
C VAL A 481 -5.68 4.03 20.46
N LEU A 482 -4.41 3.70 20.63
CA LEU A 482 -3.32 4.22 19.83
C LEU A 482 -2.92 3.15 18.84
N ASP A 483 -3.14 3.38 17.56
CA ASP A 483 -2.82 2.38 16.54
C ASP A 483 -1.62 2.85 15.76
N GLU A 484 -0.39 2.46 16.13
CA GLU A 484 0.88 2.93 15.55
C GLU A 484 1.21 4.43 15.74
N ALA A 485 0.69 5.09 16.78
CA ALA A 485 0.69 6.56 16.92
C ALA A 485 2.04 7.32 16.73
N THR A 486 3.18 6.64 16.76
CA THR A 486 4.51 7.23 16.52
C THR A 486 5.27 6.67 15.32
N ALA A 487 4.57 6.01 14.39
CA ALA A 487 5.16 5.65 13.11
C ALA A 487 5.47 6.92 12.29
N SER A 488 6.69 7.02 11.75
CA SER A 488 7.14 8.11 10.87
C SER A 488 7.39 9.49 11.52
N VAL A 489 7.60 9.55 12.83
CA VAL A 489 8.12 10.75 13.52
C VAL A 489 9.60 10.59 13.88
N ASP A 490 10.33 11.71 13.96
CA ASP A 490 11.71 11.71 14.43
C ASP A 490 11.82 11.32 15.92
N TYR A 491 13.03 10.98 16.37
CA TYR A 491 13.26 10.47 17.71
C TYR A 491 12.89 11.44 18.84
N GLU A 492 13.08 12.75 18.64
CA GLU A 492 12.78 13.76 19.64
C GLU A 492 11.26 13.96 19.77
N THR A 493 10.56 14.04 18.64
CA THR A 493 9.09 14.09 18.59
C THR A 493 8.45 12.81 19.14
N ASP A 494 8.99 11.64 18.82
CA ASP A 494 8.55 10.34 19.37
C ASP A 494 8.63 10.34 20.90
N LYS A 495 9.78 10.77 21.45
CA LYS A 495 9.98 10.86 22.90
C LYS A 495 8.94 11.80 23.54
N ASN A 496 8.74 12.99 22.98
CA ASN A 496 7.75 13.94 23.50
C ASN A 496 6.33 13.36 23.46
N ILE A 497 5.95 12.66 22.38
CA ILE A 497 4.64 12.02 22.27
C ILE A 497 4.47 10.91 23.32
N GLN A 498 5.48 10.06 23.51
CA GLN A 498 5.45 9.01 24.53
C GLN A 498 5.39 9.59 25.95
N ASP A 499 6.13 10.66 26.23
CA ASP A 499 6.10 11.36 27.50
C ASP A 499 4.71 11.98 27.76
N THR A 500 4.09 12.60 26.76
CA THR A 500 2.71 13.10 26.87
C THR A 500 1.72 11.96 27.12
N ILE A 501 1.81 10.86 26.36
CA ILE A 501 0.89 9.73 26.49
C ILE A 501 0.99 9.12 27.89
N SER A 502 2.21 8.89 28.37
CA SER A 502 2.44 8.25 29.66
C SER A 502 1.96 9.13 30.82
N ARG A 503 2.15 10.45 30.74
CA ARG A 503 1.74 11.40 31.77
C ARG A 503 0.26 11.77 31.73
N GLU A 504 -0.25 12.15 30.56
CA GLU A 504 -1.57 12.77 30.41
C GLU A 504 -2.72 11.75 30.35
N PHE A 505 -2.38 10.47 30.16
CA PHE A 505 -3.34 9.36 30.12
C PHE A 505 -3.05 8.28 31.16
N ALA A 506 -2.29 8.61 32.20
CA ALA A 506 -1.95 7.68 33.29
C ALA A 506 -3.19 7.10 34.00
N ASP A 507 -4.26 7.90 34.09
CA ASP A 507 -5.54 7.53 34.72
C ASP A 507 -6.53 6.86 33.75
N LYS A 508 -6.11 6.55 32.52
CA LYS A 508 -6.98 6.07 31.44
C LYS A 508 -6.56 4.70 30.93
N THR A 509 -7.49 3.99 30.30
CA THR A 509 -7.19 2.70 29.67
C THR A 509 -6.61 2.95 28.28
N LEU A 510 -5.32 2.63 28.12
CA LEU A 510 -4.60 2.77 26.86
C LEU A 510 -4.43 1.41 26.17
N LEU A 511 -4.97 1.28 24.96
CA LEU A 511 -4.73 0.13 24.09
C LEU A 511 -3.82 0.58 22.95
N CYS A 512 -2.56 0.16 22.97
CA CYS A 512 -1.59 0.53 21.94
C CYS A 512 -1.25 -0.65 21.04
N ILE A 513 -1.37 -0.43 19.73
CA ILE A 513 -0.84 -1.30 18.68
C ILE A 513 0.46 -0.65 18.23
N ALA A 514 1.59 -1.35 18.28
CA ALA A 514 2.85 -0.77 17.86
C ALA A 514 3.77 -1.83 17.25
N HIS A 515 4.52 -1.39 16.24
CA HIS A 515 5.53 -2.22 15.55
C HIS A 515 6.95 -1.98 16.11
N ARG A 516 7.11 -1.04 17.04
CA ARG A 516 8.40 -0.71 17.68
C ARG A 516 8.42 -1.23 19.11
N LEU A 517 9.27 -2.23 19.38
CA LEU A 517 9.31 -2.85 20.71
C LEU A 517 9.66 -1.86 21.83
N LYS A 518 10.56 -0.89 21.57
CA LYS A 518 10.94 0.15 22.56
C LYS A 518 9.75 0.97 23.05
N THR A 519 8.68 1.08 22.27
CA THR A 519 7.46 1.79 22.64
C THR A 519 6.59 0.97 23.60
N ILE A 520 6.54 -0.35 23.46
CA ILE A 520 5.61 -1.20 24.21
C ILE A 520 6.19 -1.78 25.51
N ILE A 521 7.51 -1.78 25.67
CA ILE A 521 8.16 -2.33 26.89
C ILE A 521 7.79 -1.58 28.18
N GLY A 522 7.29 -0.34 28.08
CA GLY A 522 6.79 0.44 29.23
C GLY A 522 5.30 0.21 29.57
N TYR A 523 4.60 -0.66 28.82
CA TYR A 523 3.18 -0.93 29.05
C TYR A 523 2.97 -1.94 30.16
N ASP A 524 1.82 -1.88 30.82
CA ASP A 524 1.53 -2.74 31.98
C ASP A 524 1.36 -4.21 31.58
N ARG A 525 0.84 -4.44 30.37
CA ARG A 525 0.68 -5.76 29.76
C ARG A 525 0.92 -5.68 28.26
N ILE A 526 1.46 -6.75 27.70
CA ILE A 526 1.67 -6.93 26.27
C ILE A 526 0.87 -8.13 25.80
N CYS A 527 0.14 -7.96 24.70
CA CYS A 527 -0.58 -9.01 24.00
C CYS A 527 0.14 -9.28 22.68
N VAL A 528 0.74 -10.47 22.56
CA VAL A 528 1.37 -10.93 21.32
C VAL A 528 0.32 -11.67 20.53
N LEU A 529 0.06 -11.20 19.31
CA LEU A 529 -0.85 -11.84 18.37
C LEU A 529 -0.05 -12.65 17.35
N ASP A 530 -0.47 -13.89 17.11
CA ASP A 530 0.06 -14.75 16.04
C ASP A 530 -1.12 -15.40 15.30
N ALA A 531 -1.11 -15.31 13.96
CA ALA A 531 -2.18 -15.81 13.09
C ALA A 531 -3.62 -15.43 13.52
N GLY A 532 -3.80 -14.24 14.12
CA GLY A 532 -5.11 -13.75 14.60
C GLY A 532 -5.54 -14.30 15.97
N GLN A 533 -4.69 -15.05 16.65
CA GLN A 533 -4.91 -15.55 18.01
C GLN A 533 -3.94 -14.91 19.01
N ILE A 534 -4.33 -14.86 20.29
CA ILE A 534 -3.44 -14.41 21.37
C ILE A 534 -2.44 -15.54 21.65
N ALA A 535 -1.20 -15.35 21.22
CA ALA A 535 -0.12 -16.30 21.47
C ALA A 535 0.47 -16.13 22.87
N GLU A 536 0.63 -14.88 23.31
CA GLU A 536 1.16 -14.56 24.64
C GLU A 536 0.45 -13.33 25.23
N PHE A 537 0.19 -13.33 26.53
CA PHE A 537 -0.38 -12.19 27.23
C PHE A 537 0.09 -12.12 28.68
N ASP A 538 1.01 -11.20 28.98
CA ASP A 538 1.52 -11.00 30.34
C ASP A 538 2.23 -9.63 30.45
N THR A 539 2.82 -9.35 31.62
CA THR A 539 3.73 -8.22 31.82
C THR A 539 4.98 -8.36 30.93
N PRO A 540 5.60 -7.25 30.48
CA PRO A 540 6.78 -7.30 29.62
C PRO A 540 7.91 -8.17 30.20
N MET A 541 8.15 -8.08 31.51
CA MET A 541 9.19 -8.85 32.18
C MET A 541 8.86 -10.35 32.27
N ALA A 542 7.60 -10.71 32.50
CA ALA A 542 7.18 -12.11 32.51
C ALA A 542 7.33 -12.74 31.11
N LEU A 543 6.93 -12.01 30.07
CA LEU A 543 7.11 -12.44 28.68
C LEU A 543 8.59 -12.56 28.30
N TYR A 544 9.44 -11.62 28.72
CA TYR A 544 10.88 -11.66 28.44
C TYR A 544 11.58 -12.85 29.10
N LYS A 545 11.12 -13.30 30.28
CA LYS A 545 11.72 -14.44 30.99
C LYS A 545 11.38 -15.80 30.37
N ARG A 546 10.36 -15.90 29.52
CA ARG A 546 9.98 -17.14 28.84
C ARG A 546 11.06 -17.48 27.81
N THR A 547 11.80 -18.57 28.02
CA THR A 547 12.92 -18.99 27.17
C THR A 547 12.51 -19.24 25.72
N ASP A 548 11.31 -19.80 25.51
CA ASP A 548 10.77 -20.12 24.18
C ASP A 548 9.64 -19.15 23.77
N GLY A 549 9.65 -17.93 24.30
CA GLY A 549 8.60 -16.95 24.07
C GLY A 549 8.76 -16.15 22.78
N ILE A 550 7.66 -15.87 22.09
CA ILE A 550 7.64 -15.04 20.88
C ILE A 550 8.14 -13.63 21.21
N PHE A 551 7.65 -13.03 22.29
CA PHE A 551 8.06 -11.71 22.73
C PHE A 551 9.58 -11.63 23.01
N ARG A 552 10.14 -12.62 23.72
CA ARG A 552 11.58 -12.69 23.99
C ARG A 552 12.39 -12.72 22.71
N SER A 553 12.00 -13.55 21.74
CA SER A 553 12.68 -13.61 20.43
C SER A 553 12.65 -12.28 19.68
N MET A 554 11.59 -11.48 19.84
CA MET A 554 11.48 -10.15 19.24
C MET A 554 12.38 -9.14 19.96
N CYS A 555 12.49 -9.23 21.29
CA CYS A 555 13.42 -8.40 22.09
C CYS A 555 14.88 -8.65 21.72
N GLU A 556 15.28 -9.93 21.60
CA GLU A 556 16.64 -10.32 21.23
C GLU A 556 17.03 -9.79 19.84
N ARG A 557 16.11 -9.90 18.85
CA ARG A 557 16.29 -9.32 17.50
C ARG A 557 16.38 -7.79 17.48
N SER A 558 15.81 -7.14 18.48
CA SER A 558 15.77 -5.67 18.60
C SER A 558 16.82 -5.11 19.58
N SER A 559 17.73 -5.96 20.07
CA SER A 559 18.73 -5.62 21.10
C SER A 559 18.12 -4.97 22.35
N ILE A 560 16.95 -5.43 22.78
CA ILE A 560 16.29 -4.99 24.03
C ILE A 560 16.68 -5.93 25.15
N THR A 561 17.20 -5.34 26.22
CA THR A 561 17.68 -6.07 27.39
C THR A 561 16.63 -6.08 28.51
N ALA A 562 16.83 -6.94 29.51
CA ALA A 562 16.04 -6.91 30.73
C ALA A 562 16.14 -5.55 31.45
N GLU A 563 17.29 -4.89 31.35
CA GLU A 563 17.53 -3.57 31.94
C GLU A 563 16.68 -2.48 31.26
N ASP A 564 16.52 -2.52 29.93
CA ASP A 564 15.64 -1.60 29.20
C ASP A 564 14.18 -1.72 29.65
N ILE A 565 13.71 -2.95 29.88
CA ILE A 565 12.35 -3.21 30.37
C ILE A 565 12.18 -2.69 31.81
N LEU A 566 13.18 -2.88 32.67
CA LEU A 566 13.17 -2.36 34.04
C LEU A 566 13.20 -0.83 34.06
N ASN A 567 14.01 -0.20 33.23
CA ASN A 567 14.11 1.25 33.11
C ASN A 567 12.83 1.89 32.58
N ALA A 568 12.18 1.25 31.61
CA ALA A 568 10.87 1.68 31.11
C ALA A 568 9.77 1.56 32.19
N SER A 569 9.87 0.55 33.06
CA SER A 569 8.94 0.33 34.17
C SER A 569 9.15 1.29 35.34
N SER A 570 10.39 1.73 35.58
CA SER A 570 10.74 2.61 36.71
C SER A 570 10.38 4.08 36.47
N HIS A 571 10.37 4.54 35.22
CA HIS A 571 9.92 5.91 34.85
C HIS A 571 8.44 6.16 35.21
N LYS A 572 7.62 5.10 35.35
CA LYS A 572 6.24 5.20 35.86
C LYS A 572 6.18 5.47 37.37
N LYS A 573 7.12 4.98 38.17
CA LYS A 573 7.08 5.07 39.64
C LYS A 573 7.65 6.38 40.21
N SER A 574 8.43 7.13 39.45
CA SER A 574 8.97 8.43 39.87
C SER A 574 8.03 9.61 39.65
N SER A 575 6.78 9.33 39.25
CA SER A 575 5.77 10.33 38.86
C SER A 575 4.57 10.39 39.81
N ASP A 576 4.59 9.56 40.88
CA ASP A 576 3.59 9.53 41.96
C ASP A 576 3.96 10.49 43.11
#